data_AF-W2RMJ4-F1
#
_entry.id   AF-W2RMJ4-F1
#
_cell.length_a   1.000
_cell.length_b   1.000
_cell.length_c   1.000
_cell.angle_alpha   90.00
_cell.angle_beta   90.00
_cell.angle_gamma   90.00
#
_symmetry.space_group_name_H-M   'P 1'
#
loop_
_entity.id
_entity.type
_entity.pdbx_description
1 polymer ?
#
loop_
_entity_poly.entity_id
_entity_poly.type
_entity_poly.pdbx_seq_one_letter_code
_entity_poly.pdbx_strand_id
1 'polypeptide(L)'
;MALGENALSLGQRYHHAAAQLSRSFKPGSAGLEQVQQLFLAAYWFKSEAMFAEAWHSLGAAIHEAQELGSPVMPTRELEYSTQFPGLPSPFSHVALVARLSRNICTKIDLVDEFPTVEQVLAVQAEVDEWVASFPLAYHFTEPDRRWDLDHPYVVSQRLQLHTTALMSKLGPLKPFITRKSTGPTPEINQNFRNLGIDCCLKLIEASRMLFDSVFPICPRFHLLVCCIFDSAALLCSALLHDSPTSLAQRGDIFEALKVSFSMLEKLKPLTKIGSVCYTVIASLIATIRLSAAGHEPLTTTSLAKELAQQQQLTSHNLSDVNNDTIDGDPLAHEPHSTDLLTYQSLTESEKWQFWQDPNSQPPSLSDVIQMDLGELDQIWDWDERNLGFGNII
;
A
#
# COMPACT_ATOMS: atom_id res chain seq x y z
N MET A 1 -3.53 31.97 -0.09
CA MET A 1 -2.93 30.63 0.10
C MET A 1 -1.44 30.84 -0.10
N ALA A 2 -0.60 30.63 0.92
CA ALA A 2 0.83 30.91 0.79
C ALA A 2 1.47 29.81 -0.09
N LEU A 3 2.10 30.23 -1.19
CA LEU A 3 2.72 29.40 -2.24
C LEU A 3 3.97 28.59 -1.77
N GLY A 4 4.09 28.25 -0.49
CA GLY A 4 5.27 27.58 0.06
C GLY A 4 4.95 26.56 1.16
N GLU A 5 3.70 26.17 1.33
CA GLU A 5 3.30 25.20 2.34
C GLU A 5 3.29 23.77 1.75
N ASN A 6 3.96 22.82 2.41
CA ASN A 6 4.05 21.45 1.93
C ASN A 6 2.73 20.67 2.13
N ALA A 7 2.57 19.57 1.40
CA ALA A 7 1.33 18.79 1.41
C ALA A 7 0.98 18.21 2.80
N LEU A 8 1.99 17.97 3.64
CA LEU A 8 1.84 17.41 4.99
C LEU A 8 1.16 18.41 5.92
N SER A 9 1.70 19.62 6.02
CA SER A 9 1.14 20.63 6.92
C SER A 9 -0.25 21.08 6.44
N LEU A 10 -0.46 21.16 5.12
CA LEU A 10 -1.78 21.41 4.55
C LEU A 10 -2.79 20.32 4.93
N GLY A 11 -2.39 19.04 4.79
CA GLY A 11 -3.22 17.89 5.19
C GLY A 11 -3.57 17.90 6.68
N GLN A 12 -2.61 18.18 7.55
CA GLN A 12 -2.83 18.31 9.00
C GLN A 12 -3.80 19.44 9.34
N ARG A 13 -3.65 20.62 8.71
CA ARG A 13 -4.55 21.75 8.94
C ARG A 13 -5.99 21.43 8.50
N TYR A 14 -6.17 20.81 7.33
CA TYR A 14 -7.49 20.41 6.86
C TYR A 14 -8.12 19.34 7.74
N HIS A 15 -7.36 18.33 8.18
CA HIS A 15 -7.84 17.35 9.13
C HIS A 15 -8.28 18.02 10.46
N HIS A 16 -7.46 18.94 10.98
CA HIS A 16 -7.80 19.68 12.21
C HIS A 16 -9.05 20.54 12.05
N ALA A 17 -9.18 21.27 10.94
CA ALA A 17 -10.37 22.07 10.64
C ALA A 17 -11.63 21.20 10.50
N ALA A 18 -11.53 20.05 9.82
CA ALA A 18 -12.63 19.10 9.70
C ALA A 18 -13.04 18.52 11.06
N ALA A 19 -12.08 18.21 11.93
CA ALA A 19 -12.35 17.74 13.29
C ALA A 19 -13.02 18.82 14.16
N GLN A 20 -12.58 20.08 14.04
CA GLN A 20 -13.23 21.21 14.72
C GLN A 20 -14.67 21.41 14.25
N LEU A 21 -14.91 21.34 12.93
CA LEU A 21 -16.24 21.44 12.35
C LEU A 21 -17.13 20.29 12.83
N SER A 22 -16.63 19.05 12.84
CA SER A 22 -17.39 17.89 13.33
C SER A 22 -17.83 18.06 14.79
N ARG A 23 -16.94 18.58 15.65
CA ARG A 23 -17.27 18.87 17.07
C ARG A 23 -18.34 19.95 17.25
N SER A 24 -18.62 20.76 16.23
CA SER A 24 -19.67 21.77 16.29
C SER A 24 -21.07 21.20 16.08
N PHE A 25 -21.20 19.98 15.56
CA PHE A 25 -22.49 19.31 15.46
C PHE A 25 -22.99 18.84 16.82
N LYS A 26 -24.32 18.86 17.02
CA LYS A 26 -24.92 18.28 18.23
C LYS A 26 -24.84 16.75 18.14
N PRO A 27 -24.57 16.05 19.25
CA PRO A 27 -24.64 14.59 19.28
C PRO A 27 -25.99 14.10 18.72
N GLY A 28 -25.96 13.14 17.79
CA GLY A 28 -27.15 12.58 17.13
C GLY A 28 -27.81 13.45 16.06
N SER A 29 -27.27 14.64 15.73
CA SER A 29 -27.85 15.53 14.69
C SER A 29 -27.12 15.50 13.36
N ALA A 30 -25.96 14.86 13.27
CA ALA A 30 -25.05 14.95 12.12
C ALA A 30 -25.20 13.80 11.12
N GLY A 31 -26.08 12.84 11.38
CA GLY A 31 -26.54 11.88 10.37
C GLY A 31 -25.42 11.18 9.60
N LEU A 32 -25.60 11.09 8.28
CA LEU A 32 -24.65 10.48 7.36
C LEU A 32 -23.35 11.28 7.25
N GLU A 33 -23.42 12.60 7.43
CA GLU A 33 -22.29 13.52 7.35
C GLU A 33 -21.24 13.22 8.42
N GLN A 34 -21.68 12.83 9.63
CA GLN A 34 -20.77 12.38 10.69
C GLN A 34 -20.06 11.08 10.33
N VAL A 35 -20.79 10.11 9.76
CA VAL A 35 -20.20 8.85 9.29
C VAL A 35 -19.15 9.12 8.22
N GLN A 36 -19.45 9.98 7.25
CA GLN A 36 -18.52 10.39 6.20
C GLN A 36 -17.27 11.07 6.78
N GLN A 37 -17.44 11.98 7.73
CA GLN A 37 -16.32 12.68 8.36
C GLN A 37 -15.42 11.72 9.15
N LEU A 38 -16.00 10.82 9.95
CA LEU A 38 -15.24 9.83 10.72
C LEU A 38 -14.52 8.83 9.80
N PHE A 39 -15.15 8.43 8.70
CA PHE A 39 -14.52 7.57 7.69
C PHE A 39 -13.33 8.27 7.00
N LEU A 40 -13.48 9.54 6.63
CA LEU A 40 -12.38 10.34 6.07
C LEU A 40 -11.27 10.57 7.10
N ALA A 41 -11.60 10.78 8.37
CA ALA A 41 -10.63 10.87 9.45
C ALA A 41 -9.83 9.57 9.62
N ALA A 42 -10.51 8.41 9.59
CA ALA A 42 -9.86 7.11 9.64
C ALA A 42 -8.88 6.91 8.47
N TYR A 43 -9.28 7.30 7.25
CA TYR A 43 -8.40 7.24 6.08
C TYR A 43 -7.17 8.14 6.24
N TRP A 44 -7.37 9.37 6.74
CA TRP A 44 -6.28 10.30 6.99
C TRP A 44 -5.28 9.76 8.02
N PHE A 45 -5.75 9.30 9.19
CA PHE A 45 -4.89 8.69 10.22
C PHE A 45 -4.11 7.50 9.67
N LYS A 46 -4.77 6.65 8.88
CA LYS A 46 -4.12 5.50 8.22
C LYS A 46 -3.01 5.93 7.27
N SER A 47 -3.20 7.04 6.55
CA SER A 47 -2.20 7.62 5.63
C SER A 47 -0.97 8.19 6.35
N GLU A 48 -1.15 8.61 7.60
CA GLU A 48 -0.09 9.13 8.49
C GLU A 48 0.53 8.04 9.40
N ALA A 49 0.20 6.77 9.16
CA ALA A 49 0.62 5.63 9.99
C ALA A 49 0.21 5.74 11.48
N MET A 50 -0.92 6.41 11.74
CA MET A 50 -1.59 6.51 13.05
C MET A 50 -2.68 5.43 13.16
N PHE A 51 -2.26 4.16 13.26
CA PHE A 51 -3.18 3.01 13.10
C PHE A 51 -4.20 2.88 14.22
N ALA A 52 -3.83 3.16 15.47
CA ALA A 52 -4.75 3.12 16.60
C ALA A 52 -5.87 4.16 16.45
N GLU A 53 -5.53 5.40 16.07
CA GLU A 53 -6.48 6.48 15.83
C GLU A 53 -7.35 6.20 14.61
N ALA A 54 -6.79 5.59 13.56
CA ALA A 54 -7.55 5.12 12.41
C ALA A 54 -8.58 4.08 12.81
N TRP A 55 -8.18 3.10 13.63
CA TRP A 55 -9.05 2.05 14.15
C TRP A 55 -10.20 2.62 15.00
N HIS A 56 -9.88 3.51 15.94
CA HIS A 56 -10.90 4.15 16.78
C HIS A 56 -11.87 5.01 15.95
N SER A 57 -11.36 5.77 14.97
CA SER A 57 -12.20 6.58 14.08
C SER A 57 -13.11 5.73 13.20
N LEU A 58 -12.59 4.60 12.69
CA LEU A 58 -13.38 3.63 11.91
C LEU A 58 -14.45 2.96 12.77
N GLY A 59 -14.12 2.54 13.99
CA GLY A 59 -15.07 1.98 14.94
C GLY A 59 -16.20 2.96 15.26
N ALA A 60 -15.87 4.23 15.50
CA ALA A 60 -16.87 5.29 15.68
C ALA A 60 -17.76 5.46 14.43
N ALA A 61 -17.18 5.47 13.23
CA ALA A 61 -17.94 5.55 11.99
C ALA A 61 -18.93 4.39 11.83
N ILE A 62 -18.50 3.16 12.19
CA ILE A 62 -19.35 1.97 12.14
C ILE A 62 -20.51 2.09 13.14
N HIS A 63 -20.25 2.52 14.38
CA HIS A 63 -21.29 2.72 15.38
C HIS A 63 -22.33 3.76 14.93
N GLU A 64 -21.90 4.92 14.46
CA GLU A 64 -22.79 5.96 13.93
C GLU A 64 -23.61 5.43 12.73
N ALA A 65 -22.98 4.69 11.81
CA ALA A 65 -23.69 4.09 10.68
C ALA A 65 -24.74 3.06 11.12
N GLN A 66 -24.47 2.29 12.18
CA GLN A 66 -25.43 1.33 12.74
C GLN A 66 -26.64 2.03 13.37
N GLU A 67 -26.46 3.19 14.00
CA GLU A 67 -27.55 3.99 14.57
C GLU A 67 -28.50 4.54 13.48
N LEU A 68 -27.99 4.80 12.27
CA LEU A 68 -28.79 5.24 11.12
C LEU A 68 -29.62 4.12 10.47
N GLY A 69 -29.44 2.87 10.91
CA GLY A 69 -30.11 1.68 10.37
C GLY A 69 -29.25 0.89 9.37
N SER A 70 -29.67 -0.34 9.05
CA SER A 70 -28.88 -1.24 8.20
C SER A 70 -28.73 -0.65 6.78
N PRO A 71 -27.50 -0.33 6.33
CA PRO A 71 -27.31 0.28 5.02
C PRO A 71 -27.62 -0.74 3.92
N VAL A 72 -28.63 -0.44 3.10
CA VAL A 72 -28.84 -1.14 1.83
C VAL A 72 -27.64 -0.85 0.94
N MET A 73 -27.13 -1.88 0.24
CA MET A 73 -26.02 -1.69 -0.69
C MET A 73 -26.43 -0.65 -1.76
N PRO A 74 -25.62 0.39 -2.01
CA PRO A 74 -25.99 1.44 -2.93
C PRO A 74 -26.26 0.87 -4.33
N THR A 75 -27.41 1.20 -4.90
CA THR A 75 -27.75 0.88 -6.30
C THR A 75 -26.93 1.76 -7.24
N ARG A 76 -26.28 1.14 -8.23
CA ARG A 76 -25.45 1.85 -9.24
C ARG A 76 -26.28 2.63 -10.27
N GLU A 77 -27.60 2.67 -10.12
CA GLU A 77 -28.54 3.18 -11.12
C GLU A 77 -28.42 4.69 -11.33
N LEU A 78 -28.09 5.45 -10.28
CA LEU A 78 -27.92 6.90 -10.36
C LEU A 78 -26.67 7.32 -11.16
N GLU A 79 -25.71 6.41 -11.35
CA GLU A 79 -24.42 6.71 -11.96
C GLU A 79 -24.28 6.15 -13.37
N TYR A 80 -25.33 5.50 -13.89
CA TYR A 80 -25.33 5.00 -15.26
C TYR A 80 -25.43 6.18 -16.24
N SER A 81 -24.36 6.44 -16.97
CA SER A 81 -24.39 7.45 -18.03
C SER A 81 -25.11 6.91 -19.26
N THR A 82 -26.28 7.48 -19.56
CA THR A 82 -26.98 7.24 -20.84
C THR A 82 -26.20 7.77 -22.04
N GLN A 83 -25.27 8.71 -21.82
CA GLN A 83 -24.43 9.30 -22.86
C GLN A 83 -23.22 8.41 -23.21
N PHE A 84 -22.70 7.64 -22.25
CA PHE A 84 -21.53 6.79 -22.43
C PHE A 84 -21.81 5.33 -22.02
N PRO A 85 -22.54 4.56 -22.86
CA PRO A 85 -22.85 3.17 -22.56
C PRO A 85 -21.59 2.32 -22.34
N GLY A 86 -21.49 1.71 -21.16
CA GLY A 86 -20.36 0.85 -20.79
C GLY A 86 -19.17 1.58 -20.17
N LEU A 87 -19.25 2.89 -19.94
CA LEU A 87 -18.30 3.59 -19.07
C LEU A 87 -18.53 3.14 -17.62
N PRO A 88 -17.52 2.58 -16.94
CA PRO A 88 -17.66 2.24 -15.53
C PRO A 88 -17.86 3.48 -14.67
N SER A 89 -18.70 3.40 -13.65
CA SER A 89 -18.91 4.55 -12.77
C SER A 89 -17.69 4.82 -11.86
N PRO A 90 -17.51 6.05 -11.35
CA PRO A 90 -16.45 6.38 -10.40
C PRO A 90 -16.44 5.52 -9.11
N PHE A 91 -17.56 4.86 -8.77
CA PHE A 91 -17.70 4.04 -7.58
C PHE A 91 -17.82 2.55 -7.87
N SER A 92 -17.74 2.14 -9.14
CA SER A 92 -17.90 0.74 -9.55
C SER A 92 -16.89 -0.20 -8.89
N HIS A 93 -15.63 0.24 -8.74
CA HIS A 93 -14.58 -0.50 -8.03
C HIS A 93 -14.90 -0.69 -6.54
N VAL A 94 -15.37 0.35 -5.83
CA VAL A 94 -15.74 0.28 -4.40
C VAL A 94 -16.82 -0.76 -4.18
N ALA A 95 -17.87 -0.75 -5.01
CA ALA A 95 -18.96 -1.72 -4.90
C ALA A 95 -18.52 -3.15 -5.25
N LEU A 96 -17.57 -3.32 -6.19
CA LEU A 96 -16.98 -4.63 -6.49
C LEU A 96 -16.17 -5.15 -5.29
N VAL A 97 -15.32 -4.32 -4.69
CA VAL A 97 -14.50 -4.68 -3.53
C VAL A 97 -15.38 -4.99 -2.32
N ALA A 98 -16.38 -4.16 -2.03
CA ALA A 98 -17.31 -4.40 -0.91
C ALA A 98 -18.02 -5.75 -1.03
N ARG A 99 -18.43 -6.14 -2.25
CA ARG A 99 -19.04 -7.45 -2.52
C ARG A 99 -18.05 -8.59 -2.25
N LEU A 100 -16.83 -8.48 -2.77
CA LEU A 100 -15.78 -9.48 -2.54
C LEU A 100 -15.51 -9.65 -1.05
N SER A 101 -15.31 -8.54 -0.33
CA SER A 101 -15.03 -8.57 1.12
C SER A 101 -16.14 -9.29 1.89
N ARG A 102 -17.41 -8.96 1.61
CA ARG A 102 -18.55 -9.65 2.25
C ARG A 102 -18.55 -11.14 1.98
N ASN A 103 -18.27 -11.55 0.74
CA ASN A 103 -18.29 -12.96 0.36
C ASN A 103 -17.12 -13.73 0.99
N ILE A 104 -15.89 -13.19 0.95
CA ILE A 104 -14.71 -13.82 1.57
C ILE A 104 -14.87 -13.96 3.09
N CYS A 105 -15.43 -12.96 3.78
CA CYS A 105 -15.67 -13.03 5.23
C CYS A 105 -16.61 -14.17 5.65
N THR A 106 -17.41 -14.73 4.72
CA THR A 106 -18.22 -15.92 5.01
C THR A 106 -17.47 -17.25 4.83
N LYS A 107 -16.27 -17.21 4.26
CA LYS A 107 -15.48 -18.39 3.86
C LYS A 107 -14.23 -18.61 4.70
N ILE A 108 -13.71 -17.54 5.32
CA ILE A 108 -12.60 -17.61 6.26
C ILE A 108 -13.15 -17.36 7.65
N ASP A 109 -12.83 -18.25 8.59
CA ASP A 109 -13.01 -17.94 10.00
C ASP A 109 -11.82 -17.11 10.47
N LEU A 110 -12.07 -15.88 10.90
CA LEU A 110 -11.02 -14.96 11.37
C LEU A 110 -10.47 -15.36 12.75
N VAL A 111 -11.03 -16.39 13.38
CA VAL A 111 -10.62 -16.88 14.70
C VAL A 111 -9.49 -17.90 14.62
N ASP A 112 -9.37 -18.63 13.51
CA ASP A 112 -8.35 -19.67 13.34
C ASP A 112 -7.02 -19.07 12.86
N GLU A 113 -5.92 -19.47 13.51
CA GLU A 113 -4.56 -19.02 13.16
C GLU A 113 -4.10 -19.56 11.79
N PHE A 114 -4.73 -20.65 11.30
CA PHE A 114 -4.40 -21.27 10.01
C PHE A 114 -5.67 -21.63 9.21
N PRO A 115 -5.77 -21.21 7.94
CA PRO A 115 -6.88 -21.60 7.10
C PRO A 115 -6.78 -23.07 6.69
N THR A 116 -7.90 -23.79 6.70
CA THR A 116 -7.97 -25.15 6.16
C THR A 116 -7.79 -25.17 4.64
N VAL A 117 -7.43 -26.33 4.08
CA VAL A 117 -7.31 -26.52 2.62
C VAL A 117 -8.59 -26.08 1.90
N GLU A 118 -9.75 -26.43 2.46
CA GLU A 118 -11.07 -26.09 1.93
C GLU A 118 -11.30 -24.58 1.95
N GLN A 119 -10.92 -23.89 3.03
CA GLN A 119 -11.02 -22.43 3.14
C GLN A 119 -10.13 -21.73 2.12
N VAL A 120 -8.87 -22.18 1.96
CA VAL A 120 -7.94 -21.64 0.95
C VAL A 120 -8.56 -21.76 -0.44
N LEU A 121 -9.03 -22.96 -0.82
CA LEU A 121 -9.62 -23.21 -2.14
C LEU A 121 -10.92 -22.41 -2.35
N ALA A 122 -11.77 -22.30 -1.33
CA ALA A 122 -13.01 -21.54 -1.41
C ALA A 122 -12.76 -20.05 -1.65
N VAL A 123 -11.72 -19.49 -1.04
CA VAL A 123 -11.31 -18.10 -1.26
C VAL A 123 -10.72 -17.92 -2.65
N GLN A 124 -9.85 -18.83 -3.12
CA GLN A 124 -9.32 -18.77 -4.48
C GLN A 124 -10.45 -18.75 -5.52
N ALA A 125 -11.42 -19.67 -5.39
CA ALA A 125 -12.56 -19.78 -6.28
C ALA A 125 -13.45 -18.53 -6.26
N GLU A 126 -13.73 -17.96 -5.09
CA GLU A 126 -14.49 -16.71 -4.96
C GLU A 126 -13.81 -15.54 -5.68
N VAL A 127 -12.49 -15.42 -5.54
CA VAL A 127 -11.75 -14.36 -6.23
C VAL A 127 -11.76 -14.59 -7.75
N ASP A 128 -11.63 -15.84 -8.22
CA ASP A 128 -11.70 -16.15 -9.65
C ASP A 128 -13.06 -15.84 -10.26
N GLU A 129 -14.16 -16.20 -9.58
CA GLU A 129 -15.52 -15.84 -10.00
C GLU A 129 -15.72 -14.32 -9.99
N TRP A 130 -15.21 -13.64 -8.95
CA TRP A 130 -15.27 -12.18 -8.86
C TRP A 130 -14.55 -11.50 -10.02
N VAL A 131 -13.33 -11.93 -10.36
CA VAL A 131 -12.56 -11.41 -11.50
C VAL A 131 -13.26 -11.71 -12.82
N ALA A 132 -13.84 -12.89 -12.99
CA ALA A 132 -14.61 -13.24 -14.19
C ALA A 132 -15.86 -12.36 -14.37
N SER A 133 -16.38 -11.77 -13.29
CA SER A 133 -17.54 -10.86 -13.33
C SER A 133 -17.20 -9.41 -13.70
N PHE A 134 -15.93 -9.09 -13.94
CA PHE A 134 -15.50 -7.73 -14.23
C PHE A 134 -16.07 -7.20 -15.56
N PRO A 135 -16.46 -5.91 -15.62
CA PRO A 135 -16.62 -5.21 -16.89
C PRO A 135 -15.37 -5.30 -17.76
N LEU A 136 -15.53 -5.25 -19.08
CA LEU A 136 -14.43 -5.32 -20.05
C LEU A 136 -13.30 -4.31 -19.76
N ALA A 137 -13.67 -3.12 -19.29
CA ALA A 137 -12.72 -2.07 -18.92
C ALA A 137 -11.84 -2.44 -17.73
N TYR A 138 -12.12 -3.51 -16.98
CA TYR A 138 -11.35 -3.96 -15.83
C TYR A 138 -10.72 -5.34 -16.00
N HIS A 139 -10.82 -5.97 -17.19
CA HIS A 139 -10.21 -7.29 -17.41
C HIS A 139 -8.69 -7.29 -17.13
N PHE A 140 -8.19 -8.43 -16.62
CA PHE A 140 -6.75 -8.65 -16.41
C PHE A 140 -5.98 -8.72 -17.72
N THR A 141 -6.56 -9.40 -18.72
CA THR A 141 -5.97 -9.59 -20.04
C THR A 141 -6.77 -8.79 -21.05
N GLU A 142 -6.08 -7.99 -21.86
CA GLU A 142 -6.69 -7.17 -22.93
C GLU A 142 -7.90 -6.34 -22.46
N PRO A 143 -7.76 -5.47 -21.44
CA PRO A 143 -8.86 -4.63 -21.01
C PRO A 143 -9.31 -3.66 -22.11
N ASP A 144 -10.59 -3.33 -22.13
CA ASP A 144 -11.14 -2.27 -22.98
C ASP A 144 -10.59 -0.90 -22.52
N ARG A 145 -9.69 -0.33 -23.34
CA ARG A 145 -8.94 0.90 -23.04
C ARG A 145 -9.54 2.17 -23.64
N ARG A 146 -10.72 2.10 -24.28
CA ARG A 146 -11.29 3.26 -24.98
C ARG A 146 -11.55 4.47 -24.07
N TRP A 147 -11.68 4.25 -22.77
CA TRP A 147 -11.94 5.28 -21.77
C TRP A 147 -10.68 5.82 -21.08
N ASP A 148 -9.52 5.19 -21.29
CA ASP A 148 -8.33 5.42 -20.47
C ASP A 148 -7.81 6.87 -20.58
N LEU A 149 -7.99 7.51 -21.75
CA LEU A 149 -7.55 8.88 -22.01
C LEU A 149 -8.50 9.92 -21.39
N ASP A 150 -9.79 9.76 -21.62
CA ASP A 150 -10.82 10.74 -21.23
C ASP A 150 -11.24 10.59 -19.76
N HIS A 151 -11.01 9.40 -19.18
CA HIS A 151 -11.42 9.05 -17.83
C HIS A 151 -10.28 8.33 -17.06
N PRO A 152 -9.22 9.05 -16.64
CA PRO A 152 -8.06 8.44 -15.96
C PRO A 152 -8.40 7.62 -14.72
N TYR A 153 -9.51 7.93 -14.04
CA TYR A 153 -9.98 7.14 -12.90
C TYR A 153 -10.26 5.68 -13.27
N VAL A 154 -10.64 5.36 -14.52
CA VAL A 154 -10.89 3.99 -14.98
C VAL A 154 -9.61 3.16 -14.92
N VAL A 155 -8.47 3.76 -15.27
CA VAL A 155 -7.15 3.10 -15.18
C VAL A 155 -6.79 2.84 -13.72
N SER A 156 -6.92 3.84 -12.85
CA SER A 156 -6.63 3.68 -11.42
C SER A 156 -7.51 2.60 -10.78
N GLN A 157 -8.80 2.58 -11.11
CA GLN A 157 -9.76 1.56 -10.65
C GLN A 157 -9.40 0.16 -11.14
N ARG A 158 -9.06 0.00 -12.43
CA ARG A 158 -8.63 -1.27 -13.01
C ARG A 158 -7.44 -1.83 -12.24
N LEU A 159 -6.39 -1.02 -12.08
CA LEU A 159 -5.16 -1.42 -11.41
C LEU A 159 -5.41 -1.72 -9.92
N GLN A 160 -6.24 -0.93 -9.24
CA GLN A 160 -6.63 -1.19 -7.85
C GLN A 160 -7.37 -2.53 -7.71
N LEU A 161 -8.33 -2.83 -8.60
CA LEU A 161 -9.05 -4.10 -8.60
C LEU A 161 -8.12 -5.29 -8.87
N HIS A 162 -7.15 -5.14 -9.78
CA HIS A 162 -6.16 -6.18 -10.05
C HIS A 162 -5.30 -6.47 -8.82
N THR A 163 -4.78 -5.42 -8.19
CA THR A 163 -4.04 -5.52 -6.93
C THR A 163 -4.89 -6.15 -5.82
N THR A 164 -6.15 -5.75 -5.68
CA THR A 164 -7.06 -6.33 -4.68
C THR A 164 -7.32 -7.82 -4.93
N ALA A 165 -7.53 -8.26 -6.17
CA ALA A 165 -7.72 -9.68 -6.48
C ALA A 165 -6.51 -10.52 -6.02
N LEU A 166 -5.31 -10.07 -6.39
CA LEU A 166 -4.07 -10.75 -6.06
C LEU A 166 -3.80 -10.73 -4.54
N MET A 167 -4.06 -9.61 -3.87
CA MET A 167 -3.97 -9.50 -2.41
C MET A 167 -4.94 -10.47 -1.71
N SER A 168 -6.19 -10.55 -2.16
CA SER A 168 -7.20 -11.45 -1.61
C SER A 168 -6.84 -12.93 -1.83
N LYS A 169 -6.23 -13.27 -2.96
CA LYS A 169 -5.69 -14.62 -3.19
C LYS A 169 -4.49 -14.93 -2.29
N LEU A 170 -3.62 -13.96 -2.05
CA LEU A 170 -2.41 -14.15 -1.27
C LEU A 170 -2.69 -14.35 0.22
N GLY A 171 -3.69 -13.66 0.78
CA GLY A 171 -4.06 -13.73 2.20
C GLY A 171 -4.04 -15.14 2.81
N PRO A 172 -4.88 -16.08 2.33
CA PRO A 172 -4.91 -17.45 2.87
C PRO A 172 -3.67 -18.29 2.52
N LEU A 173 -2.81 -17.85 1.60
CA LEU A 173 -1.59 -18.55 1.20
C LEU A 173 -0.37 -18.18 2.05
N LYS A 174 -0.40 -17.04 2.75
CA LYS A 174 0.73 -16.53 3.56
C LYS A 174 1.35 -17.59 4.48
N PRO A 175 0.56 -18.38 5.25
CA PRO A 175 1.13 -19.35 6.20
C PRO A 175 1.93 -20.48 5.52
N PHE A 176 1.63 -20.80 4.27
CA PHE A 176 2.34 -21.83 3.50
C PHE A 176 3.69 -21.34 2.95
N ILE A 177 3.89 -20.02 2.87
CA ILE A 177 5.14 -19.40 2.43
C ILE A 177 6.12 -19.23 3.60
N THR A 178 5.62 -18.82 4.76
CA THR A 178 6.46 -18.41 5.91
C THR A 178 6.92 -19.55 6.80
N ARG A 179 6.35 -20.75 6.65
CA ARG A 179 6.64 -21.92 7.50
C ARG A 179 8.02 -22.52 7.20
N LYS A 180 8.77 -22.82 8.27
CA LYS A 180 9.98 -23.66 8.21
C LYS A 180 9.56 -25.11 7.95
N SER A 181 10.15 -25.76 6.94
CA SER A 181 9.88 -27.18 6.66
C SER A 181 10.49 -28.05 7.77
N THR A 182 9.65 -28.65 8.61
CA THR A 182 10.07 -29.53 9.72
C THR A 182 9.93 -31.03 9.38
N GLY A 183 9.77 -31.38 8.10
CA GLY A 183 9.62 -32.77 7.66
C GLY A 183 9.06 -32.88 6.22
N PRO A 184 8.63 -34.07 5.79
CA PRO A 184 7.98 -34.25 4.50
C PRO A 184 6.71 -33.39 4.44
N THR A 185 6.72 -32.37 3.59
CA THR A 185 5.57 -31.47 3.44
C THR A 185 4.55 -32.13 2.51
N PRO A 186 3.24 -32.19 2.88
CA PRO A 186 2.21 -32.68 1.98
C PRO A 186 2.24 -31.95 0.63
N GLU A 187 2.04 -32.67 -0.47
CA GLU A 187 2.10 -32.12 -1.83
C GLU A 187 1.18 -30.90 -2.00
N ILE A 188 -0.02 -30.94 -1.40
CA ILE A 188 -0.97 -29.82 -1.42
C ILE A 188 -0.40 -28.54 -0.80
N ASN A 189 0.36 -28.65 0.29
CA ASN A 189 0.99 -27.51 0.96
C ASN A 189 2.13 -26.95 0.11
N GLN A 190 2.87 -27.82 -0.58
CA GLN A 190 3.88 -27.39 -1.54
C GLN A 190 3.25 -26.65 -2.73
N ASN A 191 2.12 -27.14 -3.23
CA ASN A 191 1.36 -26.49 -4.29
C ASN A 191 0.85 -25.11 -3.85
N PHE A 192 0.32 -24.97 -2.63
CA PHE A 192 -0.07 -23.67 -2.07
C PHE A 192 1.11 -22.73 -1.86
N ARG A 193 2.26 -23.23 -1.45
CA ARG A 193 3.48 -22.43 -1.36
C ARG A 193 3.89 -21.89 -2.73
N ASN A 194 3.93 -22.74 -3.76
CA ASN A 194 4.26 -22.31 -5.12
C ASN A 194 3.24 -21.30 -5.67
N LEU A 195 1.95 -21.55 -5.45
CA LEU A 195 0.87 -20.63 -5.81
C LEU A 195 1.01 -19.28 -5.10
N GLY A 196 1.39 -19.30 -3.82
CA GLY A 196 1.65 -18.09 -3.04
C GLY A 196 2.82 -17.27 -3.58
N ILE A 197 3.92 -17.93 -3.98
CA ILE A 197 5.07 -17.27 -4.60
C ILE A 197 4.69 -16.65 -5.95
N ASP A 198 3.99 -17.40 -6.81
CA ASP A 198 3.45 -16.89 -8.08
C ASP A 198 2.55 -15.67 -7.86
N CYS A 199 1.71 -15.72 -6.82
CA CYS A 199 0.83 -14.63 -6.45
C CYS A 199 1.61 -13.39 -5.99
N CYS A 200 2.67 -13.55 -5.19
CA CYS A 200 3.57 -12.45 -4.80
C CYS A 200 4.23 -11.78 -6.01
N LEU A 201 4.74 -12.58 -6.97
CA LEU A 201 5.38 -12.05 -8.18
C LEU A 201 4.40 -11.21 -9.00
N LYS A 202 3.19 -11.74 -9.26
CA LYS A 202 2.11 -11.01 -9.96
C LYS A 202 1.65 -9.78 -9.18
N LEU A 203 1.59 -9.85 -7.85
CA LEU A 203 1.20 -8.74 -7.01
C LEU A 203 2.23 -7.61 -7.04
N ILE A 204 3.53 -7.92 -7.10
CA ILE A 204 4.58 -6.92 -7.27
C ILE A 204 4.47 -6.24 -8.64
N GLU A 205 4.23 -6.99 -9.71
CA GLU A 205 4.01 -6.44 -11.05
C GLU A 205 2.77 -5.52 -11.09
N ALA A 206 1.63 -5.98 -10.56
CA ALA A 206 0.41 -5.17 -10.47
C ALA A 206 0.61 -3.92 -9.61
N SER A 207 1.31 -4.06 -8.48
CA SER A 207 1.68 -2.94 -7.61
C SER A 207 2.58 -1.95 -8.35
N ARG A 208 3.49 -2.42 -9.19
CA ARG A 208 4.35 -1.53 -9.99
C ARG A 208 3.55 -0.72 -11.00
N MET A 209 2.63 -1.36 -11.72
CA MET A 209 1.73 -0.65 -12.64
C MET A 209 0.87 0.38 -11.91
N LEU A 210 0.29 0.00 -10.76
CA LEU A 210 -0.48 0.91 -9.92
C LEU A 210 0.38 2.07 -9.41
N PHE A 211 1.59 1.79 -8.93
CA PHE A 211 2.57 2.79 -8.50
C PHE A 211 2.84 3.81 -9.60
N ASP A 212 3.19 3.37 -10.79
CA ASP A 212 3.48 4.27 -11.92
C ASP A 212 2.26 5.12 -12.33
N SER A 213 1.04 4.66 -12.04
CA SER A 213 -0.20 5.41 -12.35
C SER A 213 -0.58 6.46 -11.29
N VAL A 214 -0.21 6.25 -10.02
CA VAL A 214 -0.62 7.13 -8.91
C VAL A 214 0.54 7.97 -8.36
N PHE A 215 1.78 7.58 -8.63
CA PHE A 215 2.97 8.29 -8.20
C PHE A 215 3.32 9.42 -9.19
N PRO A 216 3.74 10.62 -8.72
CA PRO A 216 3.88 11.07 -7.33
C PRO A 216 2.61 11.69 -6.72
N ILE A 217 1.44 11.59 -7.36
CA ILE A 217 0.21 12.30 -6.95
C ILE A 217 -0.36 11.78 -5.62
N CYS A 218 -0.28 10.47 -5.35
CA CYS A 218 -0.83 9.86 -4.14
C CYS A 218 0.20 8.92 -3.48
N PRO A 219 1.29 9.47 -2.89
CA PRO A 219 2.34 8.65 -2.29
C PRO A 219 1.88 7.94 -1.02
N ARG A 220 0.77 8.39 -0.40
CA ARG A 220 0.19 7.81 0.82
C ARG A 220 -0.89 6.75 0.55
N PHE A 221 -0.90 6.14 -0.64
CA PHE A 221 -1.85 5.06 -0.91
C PHE A 221 -1.46 3.79 -0.15
N HIS A 222 -1.98 3.65 1.07
CA HIS A 222 -1.58 2.58 1.99
C HIS A 222 -1.69 1.17 1.40
N LEU A 223 -2.74 0.89 0.62
CA LEU A 223 -2.91 -0.42 -0.04
C LEU A 223 -1.68 -0.79 -0.89
N LEU A 224 -1.14 0.19 -1.62
CA LEU A 224 0.02 0.00 -2.48
C LEU A 224 1.27 -0.34 -1.67
N VAL A 225 1.55 0.43 -0.60
CA VAL A 225 2.72 0.18 0.26
C VAL A 225 2.63 -1.19 0.92
N CYS A 226 1.46 -1.58 1.41
CA CYS A 226 1.23 -2.92 1.97
C CYS A 226 1.46 -4.02 0.94
N CYS A 227 0.93 -3.90 -0.28
CA CYS A 227 1.13 -4.92 -1.31
C CYS A 227 2.60 -5.08 -1.70
N ILE A 228 3.35 -3.98 -1.81
CA ILE A 228 4.79 -4.00 -2.10
C ILE A 228 5.55 -4.68 -0.96
N PHE A 229 5.32 -4.23 0.28
CA PHE A 229 5.99 -4.74 1.46
C PHE A 229 5.67 -6.20 1.75
N ASP A 230 4.39 -6.57 1.85
CA ASP A 230 3.94 -7.93 2.17
C ASP A 230 4.51 -8.94 1.18
N SER A 231 4.40 -8.64 -0.13
CA SER A 231 4.92 -9.53 -1.18
C SER A 231 6.44 -9.69 -1.07
N ALA A 232 7.17 -8.58 -0.90
CA ALA A 232 8.63 -8.61 -0.77
C ALA A 232 9.07 -9.37 0.49
N ALA A 233 8.42 -9.14 1.63
CA ALA A 233 8.70 -9.83 2.87
C ALA A 233 8.44 -11.34 2.74
N LEU A 234 7.30 -11.74 2.18
CA LEU A 234 6.96 -13.14 1.94
C LEU A 234 7.95 -13.83 1.00
N LEU A 235 8.39 -13.15 -0.06
CA LEU A 235 9.44 -13.64 -0.96
C LEU A 235 10.80 -13.78 -0.25
N CYS A 236 11.17 -12.83 0.61
CA CYS A 236 12.34 -12.96 1.47
C CYS A 236 12.21 -14.18 2.40
N SER A 237 11.03 -14.41 2.99
CA SER A 237 10.75 -15.59 3.82
C SER A 237 10.91 -16.88 3.01
N ALA A 238 10.37 -16.90 1.79
CA ALA A 238 10.49 -18.03 0.89
C ALA A 238 11.95 -18.36 0.58
N LEU A 239 12.80 -17.34 0.36
CA LEU A 239 14.25 -17.51 0.12
C LEU A 239 15.02 -17.97 1.37
N LEU A 240 14.67 -17.46 2.55
CA LEU A 240 15.32 -17.84 3.81
C LEU A 240 15.06 -19.29 4.19
N HIS A 241 13.87 -19.80 3.87
CA HIS A 241 13.47 -21.19 4.17
C HIS A 241 13.74 -22.16 3.04
N ASP A 242 14.31 -21.69 1.94
CA ASP A 242 14.64 -22.51 0.77
C ASP A 242 15.96 -23.26 0.94
N SER A 243 16.00 -24.50 0.48
CA SER A 243 17.28 -25.20 0.27
C SER A 243 17.94 -24.62 -0.99
N PRO A 244 19.27 -24.46 -1.06
CA PRO A 244 19.97 -23.74 -2.15
C PRO A 244 19.64 -24.15 -3.60
N THR A 245 18.96 -25.28 -3.82
CA THR A 245 18.64 -25.85 -5.12
C THR A 245 17.15 -26.14 -5.36
N SER A 246 16.24 -25.79 -4.43
CA SER A 246 14.84 -26.24 -4.51
C SER A 246 13.89 -25.25 -5.18
N LEU A 247 14.19 -23.95 -5.19
CA LEU A 247 13.29 -22.94 -5.75
C LEU A 247 13.65 -22.56 -7.19
N ALA A 248 12.88 -23.08 -8.15
CA ALA A 248 13.11 -22.83 -9.58
C ALA A 248 13.01 -21.35 -9.97
N GLN A 249 12.16 -20.57 -9.29
CA GLN A 249 11.87 -19.15 -9.60
C GLN A 249 12.79 -18.16 -8.89
N ARG A 250 13.94 -18.61 -8.37
CA ARG A 250 14.83 -17.76 -7.56
C ARG A 250 15.26 -16.48 -8.29
N GLY A 251 15.47 -16.55 -9.61
CA GLY A 251 15.79 -15.39 -10.44
C GLY A 251 14.66 -14.36 -10.47
N ASP A 252 13.44 -14.81 -10.76
CA ASP A 252 12.24 -13.95 -10.81
C ASP A 252 11.98 -13.27 -9.46
N ILE A 253 12.22 -13.99 -8.36
CA ILE A 253 12.10 -13.45 -7.01
C ILE A 253 13.11 -12.33 -6.76
N PHE A 254 14.36 -12.48 -7.17
CA PHE A 254 15.35 -11.41 -7.01
C PHE A 254 15.01 -10.18 -7.84
N GLU A 255 14.50 -10.35 -9.07
CA GLU A 255 14.03 -9.22 -9.87
C GLU A 255 12.82 -8.53 -9.23
N ALA A 256 11.85 -9.30 -8.73
CA ALA A 256 10.70 -8.75 -8.02
C ALA A 256 11.13 -7.98 -6.75
N LEU A 257 12.11 -8.49 -5.99
CA LEU A 257 12.67 -7.79 -4.83
C LEU A 257 13.37 -6.49 -5.21
N LYS A 258 14.11 -6.44 -6.33
CA LYS A 258 14.71 -5.19 -6.83
C LYS A 258 13.64 -4.16 -7.20
N VAL A 259 12.58 -4.59 -7.88
CA VAL A 259 11.44 -3.73 -8.26
C VAL A 259 10.75 -3.17 -7.02
N SER A 260 10.46 -4.02 -6.02
CA SER A 260 9.89 -3.60 -4.74
C SER A 260 10.78 -2.61 -4.00
N PHE A 261 12.09 -2.87 -3.96
CA PHE A 261 13.05 -2.00 -3.29
C PHE A 261 13.11 -0.61 -3.94
N SER A 262 13.12 -0.54 -5.27
CA SER A 262 13.09 0.73 -6.01
C SER A 262 11.81 1.54 -5.73
N MET A 263 10.65 0.89 -5.60
CA MET A 263 9.42 1.59 -5.21
C MET A 263 9.46 2.10 -3.76
N LEU A 264 9.94 1.27 -2.83
CA LEU A 264 10.08 1.67 -1.41
C LEU A 264 11.12 2.78 -1.22
N GLU A 265 12.20 2.79 -2.00
CA GLU A 265 13.21 3.85 -1.99
C GLU A 265 12.60 5.21 -2.36
N LYS A 266 11.70 5.23 -3.35
CA LYS A 266 10.96 6.44 -3.73
C LYS A 266 9.96 6.89 -2.66
N LEU A 267 9.37 5.95 -1.92
CA LEU A 267 8.38 6.22 -0.86
C LEU A 267 9.01 6.62 0.46
N LYS A 268 10.25 6.17 0.72
CA LYS A 268 11.01 6.43 1.93
C LYS A 268 11.04 7.91 2.36
N PRO A 269 11.39 8.87 1.49
CA PRO A 269 11.43 10.28 1.89
C PRO A 269 10.04 10.94 2.01
N LEU A 270 8.96 10.24 1.60
CA LEU A 270 7.62 10.82 1.49
C LEU A 270 6.67 10.37 2.59
N THR A 271 6.92 9.20 3.19
CA THR A 271 6.01 8.58 4.15
C THR A 271 6.77 7.82 5.24
N LYS A 272 6.28 7.91 6.48
CA LYS A 272 6.81 7.14 7.62
C LYS A 272 6.78 5.64 7.32
N ILE A 273 5.63 5.13 6.85
CA ILE A 273 5.46 3.71 6.51
C ILE A 273 6.42 3.25 5.40
N GLY A 274 6.62 4.06 4.34
CA GLY A 274 7.57 3.75 3.28
C GLY A 274 9.00 3.65 3.80
N SER A 275 9.39 4.53 4.72
CA SER A 275 10.71 4.47 5.34
C SER A 275 10.89 3.22 6.21
N VAL A 276 9.87 2.83 6.98
CA VAL A 276 9.91 1.61 7.78
C VAL A 276 10.03 0.37 6.88
N CYS A 277 9.13 0.23 5.90
CA CYS A 277 9.12 -0.89 4.97
C CYS A 277 10.45 -1.02 4.21
N TYR A 278 11.04 0.09 3.76
CA TYR A 278 12.35 0.11 3.12
C TYR A 278 13.42 -0.51 4.03
N THR A 279 13.51 -0.05 5.28
CA THR A 279 14.53 -0.50 6.23
C THR A 279 14.39 -2.00 6.54
N VAL A 280 13.17 -2.48 6.76
CA VAL A 280 12.91 -3.90 7.05
C VAL A 280 13.32 -4.78 5.86
N ILE A 281 12.89 -4.44 4.64
CA ILE A 281 13.24 -5.22 3.45
C ILE A 281 14.75 -5.20 3.18
N ALA A 282 15.41 -4.04 3.36
CA ALA A 282 16.87 -3.94 3.24
C ALA A 282 17.59 -4.93 4.17
N SER A 283 17.16 -4.98 5.43
CA SER A 283 17.71 -5.90 6.43
C SER A 283 17.47 -7.36 6.07
N LEU A 284 16.26 -7.73 5.64
CA LEU A 284 15.95 -9.10 5.21
C LEU A 284 16.81 -9.55 4.02
N ILE A 285 17.00 -8.69 3.02
CA ILE A 285 17.86 -8.97 1.86
C ILE A 285 19.32 -9.17 2.29
N ALA A 286 19.81 -8.35 3.23
CA ALA A 286 21.16 -8.49 3.78
C ALA A 286 21.33 -9.85 4.48
N THR A 287 20.36 -10.28 5.29
CA THR A 287 20.37 -11.59 5.95
C THR A 287 20.41 -12.75 4.95
N ILE A 288 19.60 -12.69 3.88
CA ILE A 288 19.59 -13.72 2.83
C ILE A 288 20.98 -13.85 2.19
N ARG A 289 21.66 -12.73 1.92
CA ARG A 289 23.01 -12.73 1.35
C ARG A 289 24.05 -13.32 2.29
N LEU A 290 23.97 -13.01 3.59
CA LEU A 290 24.87 -13.58 4.60
C LEU A 290 24.67 -15.09 4.74
N SER A 291 23.42 -15.56 4.73
CA SER A 291 23.10 -16.99 4.75
C SER A 291 23.64 -17.72 3.51
N ALA A 292 23.56 -17.10 2.33
CA ALA A 292 24.11 -17.65 1.09
C ALA A 292 25.67 -17.69 1.07
N ALA A 293 26.33 -16.76 1.75
CA ALA A 293 27.80 -16.68 1.84
C ALA A 293 28.43 -17.69 2.81
N GLY A 294 27.64 -18.56 3.46
CA GLY A 294 28.09 -19.67 4.30
C GLY A 294 28.81 -20.81 3.55
N HIS A 295 28.98 -20.68 2.22
CA HIS A 295 29.80 -21.56 1.38
C HIS A 295 30.76 -20.71 0.54
N GLU A 296 31.94 -20.43 1.09
CA GLU A 296 33.08 -19.65 0.57
C GLU A 296 32.90 -18.13 0.32
N PRO A 297 33.87 -17.29 0.76
CA PRO A 297 33.81 -15.85 0.59
C PRO A 297 34.29 -15.45 -0.82
N LEU A 298 33.38 -14.92 -1.65
CA LEU A 298 33.75 -14.22 -2.89
C LEU A 298 33.35 -12.74 -2.81
N THR A 299 34.41 -11.93 -2.84
CA THR A 299 34.55 -10.46 -2.89
C THR A 299 33.30 -9.62 -3.22
N THR A 300 32.77 -9.01 -2.15
CA THR A 300 31.66 -8.06 -2.02
C THR A 300 31.97 -6.63 -2.48
N THR A 301 32.56 -6.41 -3.66
CA THR A 301 33.10 -5.07 -3.99
C THR A 301 32.32 -4.25 -5.04
N SER A 302 31.36 -4.81 -5.78
CA SER A 302 30.64 -4.03 -6.81
C SER A 302 29.39 -3.33 -6.26
N LEU A 303 28.45 -4.10 -5.68
CA LEU A 303 27.13 -3.56 -5.31
C LEU A 303 27.14 -2.78 -4.00
N ALA A 304 28.00 -3.13 -3.04
CA ALA A 304 28.17 -2.38 -1.79
C ALA A 304 28.84 -1.02 -2.02
N LYS A 305 29.72 -0.92 -3.04
CA LYS A 305 30.31 0.37 -3.45
C LYS A 305 29.29 1.23 -4.19
N GLU A 306 28.43 0.64 -5.02
CA GLU A 306 27.33 1.37 -5.68
C GLU A 306 26.30 1.91 -4.67
N LEU A 307 25.91 1.09 -3.67
CA LEU A 307 24.98 1.48 -2.61
C LEU A 307 25.57 2.53 -1.64
N ALA A 308 26.88 2.51 -1.40
CA ALA A 308 27.55 3.52 -0.57
C ALA A 308 27.82 4.84 -1.31
N GLN A 309 28.05 4.81 -2.63
CA GLN A 309 28.26 6.02 -3.43
C GLN A 309 26.97 6.83 -3.63
N GLN A 310 25.80 6.18 -3.72
CA GLN A 310 24.52 6.90 -3.85
C GLN A 310 24.08 7.64 -2.58
N GLN A 311 24.58 7.26 -1.40
CA GLN A 311 24.34 7.99 -0.14
C GLN A 311 25.16 9.28 0.01
N GLN A 312 26.25 9.46 -0.74
CA GLN A 312 27.11 10.66 -0.65
C GLN A 312 26.80 11.72 -1.72
N LEU A 313 26.13 11.37 -2.81
CA LEU A 313 25.80 12.31 -3.90
C LEU A 313 24.53 13.14 -3.65
N THR A 314 23.68 12.75 -2.69
CA THR A 314 22.43 13.46 -2.37
C THR A 314 22.57 14.52 -1.28
N SER A 315 23.71 14.63 -0.58
CA SER A 315 23.91 15.58 0.52
C SER A 315 24.57 16.91 0.13
N HIS A 316 24.95 17.13 -1.14
CA HIS A 316 25.82 18.25 -1.50
C HIS A 316 25.24 19.36 -2.41
N ASN A 317 23.92 19.42 -2.66
CA ASN A 317 23.33 20.45 -3.53
C ASN A 317 22.13 21.20 -2.90
N LEU A 318 22.20 21.54 -1.62
CA LEU A 318 21.23 22.44 -0.97
C LEU A 318 21.98 23.54 -0.18
N SER A 319 22.73 24.36 -0.90
CA SER A 319 23.11 25.69 -0.43
C SER A 319 23.32 26.55 -1.66
N ASP A 320 22.38 27.47 -1.90
CA ASP A 320 22.49 28.71 -2.69
C ASP A 320 21.29 28.90 -3.62
N VAL A 321 20.19 29.47 -3.11
CA VAL A 321 19.41 30.43 -3.90
C VAL A 321 18.95 31.57 -2.96
N ASN A 322 19.32 32.78 -3.35
CA ASN A 322 19.12 34.05 -2.66
C ASN A 322 17.64 34.42 -2.44
N ASN A 323 17.44 35.16 -1.34
CA ASN A 323 16.33 36.08 -1.13
C ASN A 323 16.23 37.09 -2.29
N ASP A 324 15.06 37.20 -2.91
CA ASP A 324 14.60 38.46 -3.51
C ASP A 324 13.12 38.67 -3.20
N THR A 325 12.87 39.82 -2.57
CA THR A 325 11.58 40.37 -2.16
C THR A 325 10.82 40.90 -3.37
N ILE A 326 9.54 40.53 -3.53
CA ILE A 326 8.62 41.24 -4.43
C ILE A 326 7.34 41.58 -3.66
N ASP A 327 7.18 42.89 -3.43
CA ASP A 327 5.94 43.54 -2.99
C ASP A 327 4.86 43.43 -4.08
N GLY A 328 3.62 43.12 -3.68
CA GLY A 328 2.45 43.10 -4.57
C GLY A 328 1.13 42.98 -3.80
N ASP A 329 0.37 44.07 -3.83
CA ASP A 329 -0.91 44.39 -3.17
C ASP A 329 -2.01 43.30 -3.31
N PRO A 330 -2.79 42.98 -2.25
CA PRO A 330 -3.85 41.97 -2.31
C PRO A 330 -5.18 42.64 -2.69
N LEU A 331 -5.88 42.14 -3.72
CA LEU A 331 -7.35 42.13 -3.85
C LEU A 331 -7.76 41.80 -5.31
N ALA A 332 -8.07 40.52 -5.57
CA ALA A 332 -9.11 40.12 -6.53
C ALA A 332 -9.39 38.63 -6.35
N HIS A 333 -10.62 38.30 -5.91
CA HIS A 333 -11.13 36.95 -5.83
C HIS A 333 -11.75 36.52 -7.16
N GLU A 334 -11.34 35.37 -7.68
CA GLU A 334 -12.16 34.49 -8.53
C GLU A 334 -11.90 33.02 -8.12
N PRO A 335 -12.92 32.13 -8.17
CA PRO A 335 -12.80 30.76 -7.68
C PRO A 335 -12.24 29.88 -8.80
N HIS A 336 -10.93 29.65 -8.81
CA HIS A 336 -10.31 28.81 -9.82
C HIS A 336 -10.01 27.40 -9.30
N SER A 337 -10.47 26.42 -10.08
CA SER A 337 -10.14 25.00 -10.08
C SER A 337 -8.64 24.76 -10.43
N THR A 338 -7.74 25.50 -9.80
CA THR A 338 -6.34 25.68 -10.23
C THR A 338 -5.40 24.60 -9.68
N ASP A 339 -5.77 23.88 -8.63
CA ASP A 339 -4.81 23.06 -7.87
C ASP A 339 -4.27 21.85 -8.66
N LEU A 340 -5.09 21.22 -9.50
CA LEU A 340 -4.65 20.06 -10.31
C LEU A 340 -3.75 20.47 -11.49
N LEU A 341 -4.09 21.59 -12.14
CA LEU A 341 -3.31 22.14 -13.26
C LEU A 341 -1.95 22.67 -12.79
N THR A 342 -1.89 23.22 -11.57
CA THR A 342 -0.66 23.73 -10.97
C THR A 342 0.30 22.57 -10.64
N TYR A 343 -0.17 21.47 -10.06
CA TYR A 343 0.68 20.29 -9.80
C TYR A 343 1.22 19.64 -11.08
N GLN A 344 0.42 19.57 -12.15
CA GLN A 344 0.85 19.01 -13.42
C GLN A 344 1.97 19.84 -14.09
N SER A 345 1.98 21.16 -13.86
CA SER A 345 3.00 22.08 -14.37
C SER A 345 4.33 22.06 -13.61
N LEU A 346 4.39 21.43 -12.43
CA LEU A 346 5.62 21.31 -11.64
C LEU A 346 6.61 20.36 -12.31
N THR A 347 7.90 20.71 -12.24
CA THR A 347 9.00 19.81 -12.55
C THR A 347 8.98 18.60 -11.61
N GLU A 348 9.60 17.49 -12.01
CA GLU A 348 9.78 16.33 -11.13
C GLU A 348 10.38 16.75 -9.78
N SER A 349 11.44 17.55 -9.78
CA SER A 349 12.11 18.04 -8.56
C SER A 349 11.17 18.80 -7.62
N GLU A 350 10.29 19.65 -8.16
CA GLU A 350 9.31 20.39 -7.36
C GLU A 350 8.21 19.48 -6.82
N LYS A 351 7.77 18.48 -7.61
CA LYS A 351 6.84 17.44 -7.14
C LYS A 351 7.44 16.63 -5.99
N TRP A 352 8.74 16.35 -6.03
CA TRP A 352 9.46 15.70 -4.94
C TRP A 352 9.48 16.55 -3.67
N GLN A 353 9.85 17.83 -3.76
CA GLN A 353 9.88 18.74 -2.62
C GLN A 353 8.49 18.95 -1.99
N PHE A 354 7.43 18.96 -2.79
CA PHE A 354 6.06 19.14 -2.32
C PHE A 354 5.59 18.05 -1.33
N TRP A 355 6.06 16.81 -1.51
CA TRP A 355 5.68 15.66 -0.68
C TRP A 355 6.70 15.30 0.40
N GLN A 356 7.89 15.89 0.36
CA GLN A 356 8.94 15.64 1.34
C GLN A 356 8.52 16.16 2.72
N ASP A 357 8.74 15.34 3.74
CA ASP A 357 8.70 15.80 5.12
C ASP A 357 10.08 16.38 5.48
N PRO A 358 10.23 17.71 5.66
CA PRO A 358 11.50 18.33 5.99
C PRO A 358 12.04 17.92 7.37
N ASN A 359 11.21 17.29 8.21
CA ASN A 359 11.59 16.76 9.52
C ASN A 359 11.70 15.23 9.54
N SER A 360 11.59 14.55 8.38
CA SER A 360 11.76 13.10 8.31
C SER A 360 13.18 12.71 8.67
N GLN A 361 13.33 12.14 9.87
CA GLN A 361 14.47 11.28 10.18
C GLN A 361 14.09 9.84 9.86
N PRO A 362 15.02 9.02 9.33
CA PRO A 362 14.78 7.59 9.21
C PRO A 362 14.42 7.06 10.61
N PRO A 363 13.28 6.37 10.76
CA PRO A 363 12.84 5.87 12.06
C PRO A 363 13.94 4.97 12.63
N SER A 364 14.21 5.10 13.93
CA SER A 364 15.14 4.21 14.61
C SER A 364 14.60 2.77 14.57
N LEU A 365 15.47 1.80 14.75
CA LEU A 365 15.07 0.39 14.80
C LEU A 365 13.99 0.16 15.88
N SER A 366 14.07 0.88 16.99
CA SER A 366 13.09 0.87 18.08
C SER A 366 11.73 1.44 17.66
N ASP A 367 11.71 2.49 16.81
CA ASP A 367 10.48 3.08 16.28
C ASP A 367 9.77 2.15 15.30
N VAL A 368 10.52 1.27 14.62
CA VAL A 368 9.98 0.23 13.73
C VAL A 368 9.35 -0.90 14.55
N ILE A 369 10.01 -1.33 15.63
CA ILE A 369 9.54 -2.39 16.53
C ILE A 369 8.29 -1.97 17.31
N GLN A 370 8.16 -0.69 17.64
CA GLN A 370 6.98 -0.16 18.34
C GLN A 370 5.81 0.18 17.40
N MET A 371 5.99 0.07 16.09
CA MET A 371 4.92 0.33 15.14
C MET A 371 4.02 -0.90 15.06
N ASP A 372 2.77 -0.76 15.50
CA ASP A 372 1.74 -1.79 15.35
C ASP A 372 1.51 -2.04 13.85
N LEU A 373 2.14 -3.11 13.34
CA LEU A 373 2.00 -3.54 11.94
C LEU A 373 0.78 -4.46 11.77
N GLY A 374 -0.07 -4.62 12.79
CA GLY A 374 -1.26 -5.45 12.79
C GLY A 374 -0.92 -6.95 12.70
N GLU A 375 -1.58 -7.68 11.80
CA GLU A 375 -1.37 -9.13 11.57
C GLU A 375 0.09 -9.48 11.18
N LEU A 376 0.92 -8.50 10.81
CA LEU A 376 2.32 -8.71 10.45
C LEU A 376 3.21 -9.04 11.66
N ASP A 377 2.88 -8.56 12.86
CA ASP A 377 3.58 -8.95 14.10
C ASP A 377 3.32 -10.42 14.47
N GLN A 378 2.23 -11.00 13.96
CA GLN A 378 1.89 -12.42 14.13
C GLN A 378 2.56 -13.31 13.06
N ILE A 379 2.81 -12.77 11.85
CA ILE A 379 3.41 -13.51 10.72
C ILE A 379 4.94 -13.64 10.88
N TRP A 380 5.57 -12.69 11.58
CA TRP A 380 7.01 -12.64 11.78
C TRP A 380 7.34 -12.75 13.26
N ASP A 381 7.78 -13.92 13.69
CA ASP A 381 8.52 -14.07 14.95
C ASP A 381 9.90 -13.41 14.78
N TRP A 382 9.94 -12.11 15.03
CA TRP A 382 11.12 -11.26 14.88
C TRP A 382 12.26 -11.70 15.79
N ASP A 383 11.94 -12.30 16.94
CA ASP A 383 12.87 -12.74 17.98
C ASP A 383 13.49 -14.11 17.64
N GLU A 384 12.71 -15.08 17.14
CA GLU A 384 13.24 -16.40 16.75
C GLU A 384 14.20 -16.36 15.55
N ARG A 385 14.10 -15.36 14.69
CA ARG A 385 14.86 -15.32 13.42
C ARG A 385 16.23 -14.65 13.51
N ASN A 386 16.67 -14.25 14.71
CA ASN A 386 18.02 -13.74 14.95
C ASN A 386 18.42 -12.60 13.98
N LEU A 387 17.44 -11.81 13.55
CA LEU A 387 17.63 -10.65 12.64
C LEU A 387 18.25 -9.45 13.37
N GLY A 388 18.84 -9.66 14.56
CA GLY A 388 19.44 -8.62 15.38
C GLY A 388 18.46 -7.77 16.20
N PHE A 389 17.16 -8.11 16.21
CA PHE A 389 16.14 -7.34 16.94
C PHE A 389 16.06 -7.65 18.45
N GLY A 390 16.53 -8.83 18.89
CA GLY A 390 16.48 -9.26 20.29
C GLY A 390 17.76 -9.05 21.13
N ASN A 391 18.85 -8.56 20.55
CA ASN A 391 20.16 -8.45 21.24
C ASN A 391 20.67 -7.01 21.38
N ILE A 392 19.77 -6.04 21.60
CA ILE A 392 20.12 -4.71 22.11
C ILE A 392 19.19 -4.41 23.29
N ILE A 393 19.48 -5.02 24.43
CA ILE A 393 19.22 -4.44 25.75
C ILE A 393 20.53 -3.83 26.23
#